data_AF-A0A953X0U0-F1
#
_entry.id   AF-A0A953X0U0-F1
#
_cell.length_a   1.000
_cell.length_b   1.000
_cell.length_c   1.000
_cell.angle_alpha   90.00
_cell.angle_beta   90.00
_cell.angle_gamma   90.00
#
_symmetry.space_group_name_H-M   'P 1'
#
loop_
_entity.id
_entity.type
_entity.pdbx_description
1 polymer ?
#
loop_
_entity_poly.entity_id
_entity_poly.type
_entity_poly.pdbx_seq_one_letter_code
_entity_poly.pdbx_strand_id
1 'polypeptide(L)'
;MSGLAMISALAAPCSAHAQSANADAAVGWLKGADCPTLGQPLQLSSLATPEQRTEAKQKALRIASDGVSQIASAQQQRALALGKLQQTGSSPSKGMQRELDNLNTAIQDKLATVALGLVQWTQANWIDQALINPAYPSDATGPHPLKAFVTEAPVLQSAIQPYEAMPGADRWLQPIQAKYQACLVATQNSIMDYNGALLKFEADKSNNPAQIQAMISKYAVMSSGFTAPGVAAPAALKPLQDRVAYLNDVEAQRREAERKERERLAAIERERIEKERQAKCNADLQVAKSKHLPLAQQFVSAIGAEDLERAVKTLHPDVVIDSPSTSGGRNRSAGLVAARKRLSEGFSSGNGGTTKAPGIYGCGSISSSVITSRGRATMRFTFRDGRISRIDINT
;
A
#
# COMPACT_ATOMS: atom_id res chain seq x y z
N MET A 1 -24.54 34.95 -21.37
CA MET A 1 -23.89 34.32 -20.20
C MET A 1 -25.01 33.63 -19.43
N SER A 2 -25.49 32.42 -19.76
CA SER A 2 -24.81 31.15 -20.11
C SER A 2 -23.76 30.82 -19.05
N GLY A 3 -23.88 29.79 -18.21
CA GLY A 3 -24.93 28.79 -18.06
C GLY A 3 -24.82 28.14 -16.68
N LEU A 4 -25.97 27.97 -16.03
CA LEU A 4 -26.15 27.22 -14.79
C LEU A 4 -27.43 26.41 -14.97
N ALA A 5 -27.38 25.42 -15.84
CA ALA A 5 -28.44 24.43 -16.03
C ALA A 5 -27.89 23.26 -16.84
N MET A 6 -27.12 22.37 -16.21
CA MET A 6 -27.00 20.96 -16.61
C MET A 6 -26.18 20.26 -15.52
N ILE A 7 -26.52 19.00 -15.23
CA ILE A 7 -26.02 18.15 -14.14
C ILE A 7 -26.87 18.23 -12.85
N SER A 8 -28.17 17.94 -13.00
CA SER A 8 -28.99 17.35 -11.92
C SER A 8 -29.88 16.22 -12.46
N ALA A 9 -29.47 15.58 -13.56
CA ALA A 9 -30.24 14.55 -14.26
C ALA A 9 -29.60 13.15 -14.17
N LEU A 10 -29.06 12.76 -13.02
CA LEU A 10 -28.51 11.41 -12.80
C LEU A 10 -29.24 10.59 -11.71
N ALA A 11 -30.45 11.00 -11.34
CA ALA A 11 -31.33 10.19 -10.50
C ALA A 11 -32.81 10.33 -10.92
N ALA A 12 -33.08 10.39 -12.23
CA ALA A 12 -34.44 10.22 -12.73
C ALA A 12 -34.76 8.71 -12.83
N PRO A 13 -35.94 8.24 -12.41
CA PRO A 13 -36.37 6.88 -12.68
C PRO A 13 -36.33 6.68 -14.20
N CYS A 14 -35.52 5.74 -14.67
CA CYS A 14 -35.35 5.51 -16.10
C CYS A 14 -36.72 5.24 -16.73
N SER A 15 -37.14 6.13 -17.64
CA SER A 15 -38.36 5.92 -18.42
C SER A 15 -38.20 4.66 -19.28
N ALA A 16 -39.29 3.96 -19.57
CA ALA A 16 -39.28 2.76 -20.42
C ALA A 16 -38.60 3.00 -21.79
N HIS A 17 -38.59 4.25 -22.28
CA HIS A 17 -37.90 4.66 -23.51
C HIS A 17 -36.37 4.73 -23.35
N ALA A 18 -35.86 5.16 -22.19
CA ALA A 18 -34.42 5.13 -21.90
C ALA A 18 -33.92 3.68 -21.72
N GLN A 19 -34.75 2.82 -21.12
CA GLN A 19 -34.46 1.38 -21.03
C GLN A 19 -34.45 0.72 -22.42
N SER A 20 -35.40 1.02 -23.29
CA SER A 20 -35.43 0.46 -24.65
C SER A 20 -34.25 0.96 -25.51
N ALA A 21 -33.90 2.24 -25.44
CA ALA A 21 -32.75 2.78 -26.17
C ALA A 21 -31.42 2.17 -25.71
N ASN A 22 -31.26 1.92 -24.41
CA ASN A 22 -30.11 1.19 -23.87
C ASN A 22 -30.13 -0.29 -24.27
N ALA A 23 -31.31 -0.90 -24.39
CA ALA A 23 -31.48 -2.25 -24.94
C ALA A 23 -30.99 -2.31 -26.39
N ASP A 24 -31.43 -1.37 -27.22
CA ASP A 24 -31.10 -1.31 -28.63
C ASP A 24 -29.61 -1.01 -28.84
N ALA A 25 -29.00 -0.17 -28.00
CA ALA A 25 -27.56 0.06 -27.98
C ALA A 25 -26.78 -1.19 -27.56
N ALA A 26 -27.20 -1.87 -26.48
CA ALA A 26 -26.59 -3.11 -26.00
C ALA A 26 -26.72 -4.25 -27.04
N VAL A 27 -27.89 -4.35 -27.69
CA VAL A 27 -28.19 -5.30 -28.76
C VAL A 27 -27.40 -5.00 -30.04
N GLY A 28 -27.37 -3.74 -30.48
CA GLY A 28 -26.62 -3.31 -31.66
C GLY A 28 -25.12 -3.54 -31.51
N TRP A 29 -24.62 -3.39 -30.29
CA TRP A 29 -23.23 -3.57 -29.96
C TRP A 29 -22.84 -5.07 -29.78
N LEU A 30 -23.69 -5.91 -29.17
CA LEU A 30 -23.47 -7.36 -29.12
C LEU A 30 -23.49 -8.04 -30.50
N LYS A 31 -24.20 -7.47 -31.49
CA LYS A 31 -24.11 -7.92 -32.88
C LYS A 31 -22.71 -7.80 -33.47
N GLY A 32 -21.86 -6.92 -32.93
CA GLY A 32 -20.46 -6.75 -33.33
C GLY A 32 -19.46 -7.59 -32.54
N ALA A 33 -19.89 -8.24 -31.45
CA ALA A 33 -19.08 -9.20 -30.70
C ALA A 33 -19.13 -10.55 -31.43
N ASP A 34 -18.45 -10.64 -32.58
CA ASP A 34 -18.27 -11.92 -33.27
C ASP A 34 -17.61 -12.90 -32.31
N CYS A 35 -18.30 -13.98 -31.93
CA CYS A 35 -17.59 -15.16 -31.47
C CYS A 35 -17.13 -15.89 -32.75
N PRO A 36 -15.85 -15.77 -33.14
CA PRO A 36 -15.38 -16.15 -34.48
C PRO A 36 -15.54 -17.65 -34.78
N THR A 37 -15.84 -18.47 -33.76
CA THR A 37 -16.00 -19.92 -33.84
C THR A 37 -17.44 -20.40 -34.08
N LEU A 38 -18.43 -19.50 -34.14
CA LEU A 38 -19.86 -19.86 -34.19
C LEU A 38 -20.61 -19.47 -35.48
N GLY A 39 -19.99 -18.70 -36.38
CA GLY A 39 -20.40 -18.60 -37.78
C GLY A 39 -21.73 -17.91 -38.11
N GLN A 40 -22.52 -17.46 -37.12
CA GLN A 40 -23.68 -16.60 -37.38
C GLN A 40 -23.86 -15.50 -36.31
N PRO A 41 -24.15 -14.26 -36.73
CA PRO A 41 -24.49 -13.19 -35.81
C PRO A 41 -25.82 -13.51 -35.12
N LEU A 42 -25.92 -13.13 -33.86
CA LEU A 42 -27.12 -13.33 -33.07
C LEU A 42 -28.30 -12.60 -33.69
N GLN A 43 -29.42 -13.30 -33.88
CA GLN A 43 -30.70 -12.66 -34.14
C GLN A 43 -31.26 -12.05 -32.84
N LEU A 44 -30.65 -10.95 -32.39
CA LEU A 44 -31.03 -10.19 -31.20
C LEU A 44 -32.20 -9.22 -31.47
N SER A 45 -32.76 -9.22 -32.67
CA SER A 45 -33.79 -8.27 -33.11
C SER A 45 -35.13 -8.37 -32.37
N SER A 46 -35.27 -9.31 -31.43
CA SER A 46 -36.50 -9.58 -30.70
C SER A 46 -36.28 -9.72 -29.19
N LEU A 47 -35.46 -8.87 -28.55
CA LEU A 47 -35.16 -8.93 -27.11
C LEU A 47 -35.63 -7.69 -26.31
N ALA A 48 -36.54 -6.91 -26.89
CA ALA A 48 -37.01 -5.65 -26.32
C ALA A 48 -37.81 -5.85 -25.02
N THR A 49 -38.60 -6.93 -24.90
CA THR A 49 -39.46 -7.18 -23.72
C THR A 49 -38.91 -8.28 -22.79
N PRO A 50 -39.25 -8.26 -21.48
CA PRO A 50 -38.89 -9.34 -20.55
C PRO A 50 -39.34 -10.74 -21.01
N GLU A 51 -40.53 -10.84 -21.62
CA GLU A 51 -41.10 -12.10 -22.13
C GLU A 51 -40.26 -12.62 -23.29
N GLN A 52 -39.94 -11.74 -24.24
CA GLN A 52 -39.07 -12.04 -25.38
C GLN A 52 -37.68 -12.52 -24.94
N ARG A 53 -37.11 -11.90 -23.90
CA ARG A 53 -35.83 -12.33 -23.32
C ARG A 53 -35.96 -13.69 -22.64
N THR A 54 -37.04 -13.92 -21.90
CA THR A 54 -37.30 -15.21 -21.25
C THR A 54 -37.45 -16.32 -22.27
N GLU A 55 -38.21 -16.10 -23.34
CA GLU A 55 -38.39 -17.06 -24.43
C GLU A 55 -37.07 -17.35 -25.14
N ALA A 56 -36.27 -16.32 -25.43
CA ALA A 56 -34.96 -16.49 -26.04
C ALA A 56 -34.00 -17.32 -25.15
N LYS A 57 -33.97 -17.06 -23.83
CA LYS A 57 -33.18 -17.87 -22.88
C LYS A 57 -33.64 -19.33 -22.89
N GLN A 58 -34.94 -19.58 -22.79
CA GLN A 58 -35.49 -20.94 -22.80
C GLN A 58 -35.19 -21.68 -24.11
N LYS A 59 -35.32 -20.99 -25.25
CA LYS A 59 -34.99 -21.54 -26.57
C LYS A 59 -33.51 -21.88 -26.69
N ALA A 60 -32.63 -20.99 -26.27
CA ALA A 60 -31.19 -21.17 -26.32
C ALA A 60 -30.72 -22.32 -25.41
N LEU A 61 -31.27 -22.41 -24.20
CA LEU A 61 -31.01 -23.51 -23.27
C LEU A 61 -31.50 -24.85 -23.83
N ARG A 62 -32.68 -24.87 -24.46
CA ARG A 62 -33.21 -26.07 -25.10
C ARG A 62 -32.31 -26.56 -26.23
N ILE A 63 -31.86 -25.67 -27.12
CA ILE A 63 -30.91 -25.99 -28.20
C ILE A 63 -29.63 -26.63 -27.62
N ALA A 64 -29.09 -26.07 -26.54
CA ALA A 64 -27.92 -26.62 -25.86
C ALA A 64 -28.18 -28.01 -25.26
N SER A 65 -29.24 -28.15 -24.46
CA SER A 65 -29.61 -29.41 -23.79
C SER A 65 -29.89 -30.54 -24.78
N ASP A 66 -30.64 -30.25 -25.84
CA ASP A 66 -30.97 -31.22 -26.90
C ASP A 66 -29.72 -31.61 -27.67
N GLY A 67 -28.83 -30.66 -27.96
CA GLY A 67 -27.57 -30.91 -28.63
C GLY A 67 -26.63 -31.80 -27.82
N VAL A 68 -26.50 -31.56 -26.51
CA VAL A 68 -25.68 -32.42 -25.62
C VAL A 68 -26.26 -33.85 -25.58
N SER A 69 -27.58 -33.98 -25.47
CA SER A 69 -28.26 -35.29 -25.51
C SER A 69 -28.00 -36.04 -26.82
N GLN A 70 -28.01 -35.33 -27.95
CA GLN A 70 -27.72 -35.91 -29.28
C GLN A 70 -26.25 -36.34 -29.42
N ILE A 71 -25.30 -35.56 -28.90
CA ILE A 71 -23.88 -35.94 -28.86
C ILE A 71 -23.69 -37.21 -28.04
N ALA A 72 -24.30 -37.27 -26.84
CA ALA A 72 -24.22 -38.42 -25.97
C ALA A 72 -24.76 -39.69 -26.64
N SER A 73 -25.90 -39.59 -27.33
CA SER A 73 -26.46 -40.70 -28.11
C SER A 73 -25.53 -41.15 -29.24
N ALA A 74 -24.97 -40.21 -30.02
CA ALA A 74 -24.02 -40.52 -31.09
C ALA A 74 -22.73 -41.17 -30.56
N GLN A 75 -22.24 -40.73 -29.40
CA GLN A 75 -21.09 -41.34 -28.73
C GLN A 75 -21.38 -42.75 -28.22
N GLN A 76 -22.58 -42.99 -27.68
CA GLN A 76 -23.00 -44.33 -27.28
C GLN A 76 -23.06 -45.28 -28.48
N GLN A 77 -23.62 -44.83 -29.61
CA GLN A 77 -23.64 -45.60 -30.86
C GLN A 77 -22.22 -45.88 -31.38
N ARG A 78 -21.34 -44.87 -31.35
CA ARG A 78 -19.94 -44.99 -31.72
C ARG A 78 -19.19 -45.99 -30.83
N ALA A 79 -19.41 -45.95 -29.51
CA ALA A 79 -18.80 -46.87 -28.55
C ALA A 79 -19.25 -48.32 -28.79
N LEU A 80 -20.55 -48.53 -29.10
CA LEU A 80 -21.08 -49.84 -29.46
C LEU A 80 -20.46 -50.37 -30.77
N ALA A 81 -20.31 -49.52 -31.78
CA ALA A 81 -19.66 -49.89 -33.04
C ALA A 81 -18.18 -50.25 -32.84
N LEU A 82 -17.43 -49.47 -32.05
CA LEU A 82 -16.03 -49.76 -31.73
C LEU A 82 -15.87 -51.01 -30.86
N GLY A 83 -16.79 -51.25 -29.92
CA GLY A 83 -16.82 -52.47 -29.10
C GLY A 83 -16.99 -53.73 -29.95
N LYS A 84 -17.87 -53.69 -30.97
CA LYS A 84 -18.03 -54.78 -31.93
C LYS A 84 -16.74 -55.03 -32.75
N LEU A 85 -16.01 -53.99 -33.13
CA LEU A 85 -14.72 -54.12 -33.82
C LEU A 85 -13.66 -54.76 -32.93
N GLN A 86 -13.57 -54.35 -31.67
CA GLN A 86 -12.63 -54.94 -30.72
C GLN A 86 -12.93 -56.42 -30.45
N GLN A 87 -14.21 -56.79 -30.30
CA GLN A 87 -14.60 -58.18 -30.08
C GLN A 87 -14.33 -59.09 -31.28
N THR A 88 -14.40 -58.55 -32.50
CA THR A 88 -14.19 -59.32 -33.74
C THR A 88 -12.73 -59.34 -34.20
N GLY A 89 -11.84 -58.55 -33.59
CA GLY A 89 -10.44 -58.43 -34.00
C GLY A 89 -10.24 -57.98 -35.45
N SER A 90 -11.30 -57.46 -36.07
CA SER A 90 -11.41 -57.25 -37.51
C SER A 90 -11.23 -55.78 -37.88
N SER A 91 -10.71 -55.52 -39.08
CA SER A 91 -10.75 -54.17 -39.65
C SER A 91 -12.19 -53.75 -39.97
N PRO A 92 -12.55 -52.47 -39.79
CA PRO A 92 -13.90 -51.99 -40.08
C PRO A 92 -14.26 -52.19 -41.56
N SER A 93 -15.47 -52.69 -41.80
CA SER A 93 -16.01 -52.77 -43.16
C SER A 93 -16.22 -51.35 -43.72
N LYS A 94 -16.25 -51.18 -45.06
CA LYS A 94 -16.53 -49.88 -45.68
C LYS A 94 -17.86 -49.26 -45.19
N GLY A 95 -18.87 -50.09 -44.90
CA GLY A 95 -20.15 -49.63 -44.36
C GLY A 95 -20.00 -49.11 -42.92
N MET A 96 -19.28 -49.84 -42.07
CA MET A 96 -19.04 -49.44 -40.69
C MET A 96 -18.12 -48.21 -40.58
N GLN A 97 -17.13 -48.09 -41.47
CA GLN A 97 -16.28 -46.90 -41.53
C GLN A 97 -17.11 -45.65 -41.87
N ARG A 98 -18.01 -45.73 -42.87
CA ARG A 98 -18.93 -44.63 -43.18
C ARG A 98 -19.86 -44.29 -42.02
N GLU A 99 -20.35 -45.29 -41.31
CA GLU A 99 -21.20 -45.09 -40.12
C GLU A 99 -20.43 -44.35 -39.02
N LEU A 100 -19.19 -44.76 -38.73
CA LEU A 100 -18.31 -44.07 -37.78
C LEU A 100 -18.00 -42.63 -38.23
N ASP A 101 -17.74 -42.41 -39.52
CA ASP A 101 -17.47 -41.08 -40.07
C ASP A 101 -18.71 -40.17 -40.01
N ASN A 102 -19.90 -40.71 -40.27
CA ASN A 102 -21.17 -40.00 -40.12
C ASN A 102 -21.44 -39.63 -38.65
N LEU A 103 -21.17 -40.55 -37.71
CA LEU A 103 -21.28 -40.29 -36.27
C LEU A 103 -20.30 -39.20 -35.82
N ASN A 104 -19.04 -39.25 -36.28
CA ASN A 104 -18.05 -38.23 -35.98
C ASN A 104 -18.47 -36.85 -36.51
N THR A 105 -19.01 -36.79 -37.73
CA THR A 105 -19.51 -35.55 -38.34
C THR A 105 -20.71 -35.01 -37.55
N ALA A 106 -21.67 -35.87 -37.22
CA ALA A 106 -22.83 -35.50 -36.41
C ALA A 106 -22.42 -34.97 -35.03
N ILE A 107 -21.42 -35.60 -34.39
CA ILE A 107 -20.86 -35.10 -33.13
C ILE A 107 -20.28 -33.69 -33.33
N GLN A 108 -19.45 -33.46 -34.35
CA GLN A 108 -18.84 -32.15 -34.61
C GLN A 108 -19.86 -31.04 -34.90
N ASP A 109 -20.87 -31.31 -35.71
CA ASP A 109 -21.92 -30.34 -36.05
C ASP A 109 -22.76 -29.97 -34.80
N LYS A 110 -23.03 -30.96 -33.95
CA LYS A 110 -23.77 -30.74 -32.69
C LYS A 110 -22.93 -30.03 -31.65
N LEU A 111 -21.61 -30.25 -31.60
CA LEU A 111 -20.71 -29.49 -30.73
C LEU A 111 -20.79 -27.98 -31.02
N ALA A 112 -20.84 -27.59 -32.29
CA ALA A 112 -21.03 -26.18 -32.67
C ALA A 112 -22.41 -25.64 -32.26
N THR A 113 -23.47 -26.45 -32.43
CA THR A 113 -24.85 -26.09 -32.06
C THR A 113 -25.00 -25.89 -30.54
N VAL A 114 -24.40 -26.77 -29.72
CA VAL A 114 -24.40 -26.66 -28.26
C VAL A 114 -23.68 -25.38 -27.82
N ALA A 115 -22.49 -25.13 -28.35
CA ALA A 115 -21.74 -23.93 -28.03
C ALA A 115 -22.51 -22.65 -28.43
N LEU A 116 -23.19 -22.66 -29.57
CA LEU A 116 -24.06 -21.55 -30.01
C LEU A 116 -25.24 -21.32 -29.05
N GLY A 117 -25.95 -22.37 -28.67
CA GLY A 117 -27.08 -22.26 -27.73
C GLY A 117 -26.67 -21.72 -26.36
N LEU A 118 -25.53 -22.16 -25.83
CA LEU A 118 -25.01 -21.66 -24.56
C LEU A 118 -24.63 -20.18 -24.63
N VAL A 119 -23.95 -19.77 -25.71
CA VAL A 119 -23.55 -18.36 -25.91
C VAL A 119 -24.78 -17.45 -26.05
N GLN A 120 -25.77 -17.88 -26.83
CA GLN A 120 -27.05 -17.19 -26.98
C GLN A 120 -27.76 -17.02 -25.63
N TRP A 121 -27.75 -18.05 -24.80
CA TRP A 121 -28.34 -18.01 -23.48
C TRP A 121 -27.59 -17.04 -22.54
N THR A 122 -26.26 -17.06 -22.53
CA THR A 122 -25.45 -16.13 -21.73
C THR A 122 -25.66 -14.67 -22.16
N GLN A 123 -25.71 -14.40 -23.45
CA GLN A 123 -25.91 -13.04 -23.98
C GLN A 123 -27.32 -12.52 -23.69
N ALA A 124 -28.35 -13.36 -23.81
CA ALA A 124 -29.72 -12.99 -23.42
C ALA A 124 -29.81 -12.68 -21.91
N ASN A 125 -29.08 -13.41 -21.07
CA ASN A 125 -28.96 -13.11 -19.64
C ASN A 125 -28.25 -11.79 -19.36
N TRP A 126 -27.19 -11.47 -20.11
CA TRP A 126 -26.53 -10.18 -19.95
C TRP A 126 -27.41 -9.01 -20.38
N ILE A 127 -28.11 -9.10 -21.51
CA ILE A 127 -29.04 -8.05 -21.95
C ILE A 127 -30.09 -7.77 -20.88
N ASP A 128 -30.63 -8.82 -20.28
CA ASP A 128 -31.62 -8.70 -19.20
C ASP A 128 -31.05 -7.97 -17.97
N GLN A 129 -29.80 -8.25 -17.60
CA GLN A 129 -29.12 -7.55 -16.51
C GLN A 129 -28.75 -6.10 -16.85
N ALA A 130 -28.28 -5.84 -18.07
CA ALA A 130 -27.96 -4.50 -18.56
C ALA A 130 -29.20 -3.58 -18.59
N LEU A 131 -30.39 -4.16 -18.80
CA LEU A 131 -31.66 -3.43 -18.79
C LEU A 131 -32.18 -3.09 -17.39
N ILE A 132 -31.90 -3.96 -16.41
CA ILE A 132 -32.28 -3.74 -15.01
C ILE A 132 -31.42 -2.64 -14.36
N ASN A 133 -30.19 -2.42 -14.85
CA ASN A 133 -29.29 -1.39 -14.33
C ASN A 133 -28.53 -0.67 -15.45
N PRO A 134 -29.13 0.36 -16.09
CA PRO A 134 -28.52 1.09 -17.20
C PRO A 134 -27.27 1.88 -16.80
N ALA A 135 -27.09 2.13 -15.51
CA ALA A 135 -25.81 2.49 -14.92
C ALA A 135 -25.50 1.41 -13.89
N TYR A 136 -24.68 0.42 -14.26
CA TYR A 136 -23.99 -0.32 -13.20
C TYR A 136 -23.29 0.72 -12.33
N PRO A 137 -23.58 0.77 -11.02
CA PRO A 137 -22.94 1.77 -10.17
C PRO A 137 -21.44 1.63 -10.39
N SER A 138 -20.86 2.71 -10.93
CA SER A 138 -19.43 2.84 -11.17
C SER A 138 -18.65 2.78 -9.85
N ASP A 139 -19.35 3.04 -8.75
CA ASP A 139 -18.84 2.78 -7.41
C ASP A 139 -18.58 1.28 -7.17
N ALA A 140 -17.62 1.01 -6.28
CA ALA A 140 -17.26 -0.35 -5.90
C ALA A 140 -18.40 -1.12 -5.19
N THR A 141 -19.53 -0.47 -4.89
CA THR A 141 -20.61 -0.99 -4.04
C THR A 141 -21.81 -1.56 -4.82
N GLY A 142 -21.98 -1.21 -6.09
CA GLY A 142 -23.04 -1.79 -6.94
C GLY A 142 -22.84 -3.27 -7.29
N PRO A 143 -23.90 -3.96 -7.74
CA PRO A 143 -23.81 -5.35 -8.21
C PRO A 143 -22.79 -5.49 -9.35
N HIS A 144 -22.11 -6.63 -9.41
CA HIS A 144 -21.07 -6.89 -10.40
C HIS A 144 -21.67 -6.89 -11.83
N PRO A 145 -21.09 -6.16 -12.80
CA PRO A 145 -21.61 -6.09 -14.18
C PRO A 145 -21.63 -7.42 -14.91
N LEU A 146 -20.73 -8.31 -14.51
CA LEU A 146 -20.66 -9.69 -14.99
C LEU A 146 -21.26 -10.71 -14.00
N LYS A 147 -22.10 -10.29 -13.04
CA LYS A 147 -22.67 -11.21 -12.03
C LYS A 147 -23.35 -12.39 -12.69
N ALA A 148 -24.14 -12.16 -13.75
CA ALA A 148 -24.74 -13.22 -14.54
C ALA A 148 -23.68 -14.19 -15.07
N PHE A 149 -22.58 -13.74 -15.65
CA PHE A 149 -21.52 -14.64 -16.14
C PHE A 149 -20.91 -15.50 -15.03
N VAL A 150 -20.68 -14.92 -13.83
CA VAL A 150 -20.14 -15.64 -12.68
C VAL A 150 -21.13 -16.67 -12.14
N THR A 151 -22.43 -16.34 -12.09
CA THR A 151 -23.48 -17.25 -11.59
C THR A 151 -23.90 -18.30 -12.61
N GLU A 152 -23.70 -18.04 -13.90
CA GLU A 152 -24.20 -18.86 -15.01
C GLU A 152 -23.11 -19.76 -15.62
N ALA A 153 -21.83 -19.54 -15.32
CA ALA A 153 -20.74 -20.46 -15.68
C ALA A 153 -20.98 -21.92 -15.20
N PRO A 154 -21.57 -22.19 -14.02
CA PRO A 154 -21.92 -23.54 -13.58
C PRO A 154 -23.02 -24.22 -14.40
N VAL A 155 -23.81 -23.49 -15.21
CA VAL A 155 -24.90 -24.11 -15.99
C VAL A 155 -24.37 -25.01 -17.10
N LEU A 156 -23.23 -24.66 -17.71
CA LEU A 156 -22.54 -25.59 -18.61
C LEU A 156 -22.12 -26.84 -17.84
N GLN A 157 -21.53 -26.67 -16.66
CA GLN A 157 -21.08 -27.78 -15.82
C GLN A 157 -22.25 -28.71 -15.44
N SER A 158 -23.39 -28.15 -15.04
CA SER A 158 -24.61 -28.93 -14.74
C SER A 158 -25.20 -29.62 -15.98
N ALA A 159 -25.12 -29.00 -17.16
CA ALA A 159 -25.60 -29.60 -18.41
C ALA A 159 -24.72 -30.76 -18.87
N ILE A 160 -23.41 -30.74 -18.58
CA ILE A 160 -22.47 -31.78 -19.00
C ILE A 160 -22.24 -32.86 -17.91
N GLN A 161 -22.49 -32.55 -16.64
CA GLN A 161 -22.30 -33.44 -15.49
C GLN A 161 -22.91 -34.85 -15.69
N PRO A 162 -24.12 -35.02 -16.28
CA PRO A 162 -24.68 -36.35 -16.53
C PRO A 162 -23.86 -37.21 -17.50
N TYR A 163 -22.97 -36.59 -18.27
CA TYR A 163 -22.23 -37.21 -19.36
C TYR A 163 -20.74 -37.39 -19.05
N GLU A 164 -20.22 -36.81 -17.96
CA GLU A 164 -18.81 -36.92 -17.57
C GLU A 164 -18.39 -38.38 -17.29
N ALA A 165 -19.32 -39.22 -16.85
CA ALA A 165 -19.09 -40.65 -16.62
C ALA A 165 -19.01 -41.49 -17.91
N MET A 166 -19.24 -40.90 -19.09
CA MET A 166 -19.18 -41.64 -20.35
C MET A 166 -17.72 -41.91 -20.78
N PRO A 167 -17.38 -43.12 -21.26
CA PRO A 167 -16.04 -43.41 -21.78
C PRO A 167 -15.64 -42.44 -22.90
N GLY A 168 -14.55 -41.70 -22.71
CA GLY A 168 -14.08 -40.70 -23.66
C GLY A 168 -14.83 -39.36 -23.63
N ALA A 169 -15.65 -39.10 -22.61
CA ALA A 169 -16.33 -37.83 -22.34
C ALA A 169 -15.42 -36.61 -22.51
N ASP A 170 -14.25 -36.65 -21.86
CA ASP A 170 -13.29 -35.56 -21.86
C ASP A 170 -12.94 -35.06 -23.26
N ARG A 171 -12.78 -35.97 -24.24
CA ARG A 171 -12.33 -35.62 -25.59
C ARG A 171 -13.33 -34.77 -26.36
N TRP A 172 -14.63 -34.90 -26.08
CA TRP A 172 -15.68 -34.14 -26.78
C TRP A 172 -16.28 -33.04 -25.90
N LEU A 173 -16.19 -33.14 -24.57
CA LEU A 173 -16.57 -32.08 -23.65
C LEU A 173 -15.56 -30.92 -23.65
N GLN A 174 -14.25 -31.21 -23.72
CA GLN A 174 -13.21 -30.17 -23.72
C GLN A 174 -13.39 -29.12 -24.84
N PRO A 175 -13.67 -29.48 -26.11
CA PRO A 175 -13.95 -28.50 -27.15
C PRO A 175 -15.17 -27.60 -26.86
N ILE A 176 -16.21 -28.12 -26.21
CA ILE A 176 -17.39 -27.33 -25.80
C ILE A 176 -16.99 -26.31 -24.75
N GLN A 177 -16.29 -26.77 -23.70
CA GLN A 177 -15.81 -25.92 -22.61
C GLN A 177 -14.88 -24.82 -23.15
N ALA A 178 -13.94 -25.16 -24.02
CA ALA A 178 -13.01 -24.20 -24.62
C ALA A 178 -13.72 -23.16 -25.49
N LYS A 179 -14.67 -23.57 -26.35
CA LYS A 179 -15.45 -22.63 -27.18
C LYS A 179 -16.32 -21.72 -26.34
N TYR A 180 -17.01 -22.27 -25.35
CA TYR A 180 -17.83 -21.48 -24.42
C TYR A 180 -16.98 -20.45 -23.69
N GLN A 181 -15.83 -20.85 -23.12
CA GLN A 181 -14.89 -19.94 -22.46
C GLN A 181 -14.40 -18.83 -23.38
N ALA A 182 -14.01 -19.16 -24.62
CA ALA A 182 -13.57 -18.16 -25.59
C ALA A 182 -14.66 -17.10 -25.86
N CYS A 183 -15.92 -17.53 -26.01
CA CYS A 183 -17.03 -16.60 -26.21
C CYS A 183 -17.36 -15.80 -24.94
N LEU A 184 -17.21 -16.37 -23.73
CA LEU A 184 -17.36 -15.62 -22.46
C LEU A 184 -16.33 -14.50 -22.37
N VAL A 185 -15.07 -14.79 -22.69
CA VAL A 185 -13.96 -13.81 -22.69
C VAL A 185 -14.19 -12.72 -23.73
N ALA A 186 -14.56 -13.09 -24.97
CA ALA A 186 -14.87 -12.13 -26.01
C ALA A 186 -16.01 -11.20 -25.60
N THR A 187 -17.09 -11.75 -25.04
CA THR A 187 -18.24 -10.97 -24.55
C THR A 187 -17.84 -10.05 -23.39
N GLN A 188 -17.04 -10.52 -22.44
CA GLN A 188 -16.52 -9.70 -21.33
C GLN A 188 -15.67 -8.53 -21.82
N ASN A 189 -14.68 -8.78 -22.70
CA ASN A 189 -13.82 -7.73 -23.25
C ASN A 189 -14.64 -6.67 -23.94
N SER A 190 -15.62 -7.12 -24.70
CA SER A 190 -16.59 -6.27 -25.34
C SER A 190 -17.29 -5.42 -24.24
N ILE A 191 -17.90 -6.01 -23.20
CA ILE A 191 -18.67 -5.25 -22.19
C ILE A 191 -17.80 -4.19 -21.52
N MET A 192 -16.54 -4.54 -21.29
CA MET A 192 -15.51 -3.67 -20.76
C MET A 192 -15.18 -2.52 -21.70
N ASP A 193 -15.08 -2.76 -23.00
CA ASP A 193 -14.85 -1.72 -24.01
C ASP A 193 -16.04 -0.75 -24.08
N TYR A 194 -17.28 -1.25 -24.02
CA TYR A 194 -18.47 -0.42 -23.98
C TYR A 194 -18.49 0.51 -22.74
N ASN A 195 -18.14 -0.03 -21.58
CA ASN A 195 -18.10 0.73 -20.33
C ASN A 195 -16.79 1.51 -20.14
N GLY A 196 -15.77 1.31 -20.98
CA GLY A 196 -14.41 1.80 -20.76
C GLY A 196 -14.34 3.32 -20.62
N ALA A 197 -15.14 4.06 -21.40
CA ALA A 197 -15.22 5.51 -21.30
C ALA A 197 -15.82 5.98 -19.97
N LEU A 198 -16.87 5.31 -19.49
CA LEU A 198 -17.49 5.61 -18.19
C LEU A 198 -16.56 5.25 -17.03
N LEU A 199 -15.91 4.09 -17.10
CA LEU A 199 -14.94 3.65 -16.09
C LEU A 199 -13.74 4.59 -16.00
N LYS A 200 -13.22 5.03 -17.15
CA LYS A 200 -12.17 6.03 -17.20
C LYS A 200 -12.62 7.35 -16.59
N PHE A 201 -13.80 7.86 -16.98
CA PHE A 201 -14.35 9.10 -16.45
C PHE A 201 -14.50 9.07 -14.92
N GLU A 202 -14.95 7.94 -14.36
CA GLU A 202 -15.11 7.77 -12.92
C GLU A 202 -13.77 7.59 -12.20
N ALA A 203 -12.79 6.92 -12.83
CA ALA A 203 -11.42 6.85 -12.33
C ALA A 203 -10.71 8.20 -12.34
N ASP A 204 -10.94 9.04 -13.35
CA ASP A 204 -10.35 10.37 -13.46
C ASP A 204 -10.87 11.33 -12.37
N LYS A 205 -12.11 11.13 -11.90
CA LYS A 205 -12.67 11.87 -10.75
C LYS A 205 -12.12 11.41 -9.40
N SER A 206 -11.63 10.17 -9.30
CA SER A 206 -11.10 9.65 -8.04
C SER A 206 -9.63 10.05 -7.87
N ASN A 207 -9.31 10.58 -6.69
CA ASN A 207 -7.93 10.80 -6.24
C ASN A 207 -7.47 9.69 -5.30
N ASN A 208 -8.25 8.62 -5.13
CA ASN A 208 -7.94 7.53 -4.23
C ASN A 208 -7.50 6.28 -5.03
N PRO A 209 -6.21 5.93 -5.04
CA PRO A 209 -5.72 4.77 -5.78
C PRO A 209 -6.38 3.46 -5.32
N ALA A 210 -6.75 3.33 -4.04
CA ALA A 210 -7.42 2.14 -3.53
C ALA A 210 -8.85 1.99 -4.09
N GLN A 211 -9.56 3.11 -4.30
CA GLN A 211 -10.88 3.09 -4.92
C GLN A 211 -10.80 2.67 -6.38
N ILE A 212 -9.81 3.20 -7.13
CA ILE A 212 -9.59 2.81 -8.53
C ILE A 212 -9.15 1.35 -8.61
N GLN A 213 -8.29 0.88 -7.69
CA GLN A 213 -7.91 -0.52 -7.61
C GLN A 213 -9.11 -1.43 -7.30
N ALA A 214 -10.03 -1.01 -6.43
CA ALA A 214 -11.27 -1.75 -6.17
C ALA A 214 -12.16 -1.83 -7.42
N MET A 215 -12.24 -0.76 -8.23
CA MET A 215 -12.90 -0.82 -9.54
C MET A 215 -12.20 -1.83 -10.45
N ILE A 216 -10.87 -1.74 -10.61
CA ILE A 216 -10.11 -2.69 -11.44
C ILE A 216 -10.42 -4.13 -11.00
N SER A 217 -10.33 -4.44 -9.71
CA SER A 217 -10.62 -5.78 -9.18
C SER A 217 -12.06 -6.22 -9.44
N LYS A 218 -13.05 -5.31 -9.31
CA LYS A 218 -14.46 -5.57 -9.61
C LYS A 218 -14.70 -5.85 -11.10
N TYR A 219 -13.87 -5.35 -12.00
CA TYR A 219 -14.04 -5.56 -13.45
C TYR A 219 -13.06 -6.60 -14.02
N ALA A 220 -12.04 -6.99 -13.26
CA ALA A 220 -11.04 -7.99 -13.61
C ALA A 220 -11.46 -9.44 -13.33
N VAL A 221 -12.67 -9.68 -12.79
CA VAL A 221 -13.11 -11.04 -12.41
C VAL A 221 -13.10 -11.98 -13.61
N MET A 222 -12.08 -12.84 -13.63
CA MET A 222 -12.15 -14.20 -14.13
C MET A 222 -12.83 -15.04 -13.04
N SER A 223 -13.79 -15.89 -13.41
CA SER A 223 -14.32 -16.86 -12.47
C SER A 223 -13.17 -17.73 -11.94
N SER A 224 -13.04 -17.79 -10.62
CA SER A 224 -11.98 -18.49 -9.87
C SER A 224 -11.98 -20.02 -10.04
N GLY A 225 -12.69 -20.56 -11.02
CA GLY A 225 -12.78 -21.99 -11.31
C GLY A 225 -12.35 -22.40 -12.73
N PHE A 226 -12.12 -21.46 -13.65
CA PHE A 226 -11.73 -21.76 -15.03
C PHE A 226 -10.71 -20.75 -15.53
N THR A 227 -9.47 -20.88 -15.07
CA THR A 227 -8.32 -20.14 -15.59
C THR A 227 -7.91 -20.75 -16.92
N ALA A 228 -8.43 -20.22 -18.03
CA ALA A 228 -7.76 -20.39 -19.31
C ALA A 228 -6.43 -19.61 -19.24
N PRO A 229 -5.25 -20.26 -19.29
CA PRO A 229 -3.98 -19.55 -19.31
C PRO A 229 -3.89 -18.67 -20.57
N GLY A 230 -3.53 -17.40 -20.39
CA GLY A 230 -3.27 -16.47 -21.49
C GLY A 230 -4.39 -15.47 -21.83
N VAL A 231 -5.48 -15.43 -21.07
CA VAL A 231 -6.48 -14.36 -21.22
C VAL A 231 -5.94 -13.09 -20.58
N ALA A 232 -5.49 -12.14 -21.41
CA ALA A 232 -5.07 -10.82 -20.97
C ALA A 232 -6.24 -10.09 -20.30
N ALA A 233 -5.94 -9.32 -19.25
CA ALA A 233 -6.92 -8.41 -18.66
C ALA A 233 -7.53 -7.51 -19.76
N PRO A 234 -8.85 -7.22 -19.71
CA PRO A 234 -9.50 -6.38 -20.71
C PRO A 234 -8.70 -5.09 -20.95
N ALA A 235 -8.43 -4.75 -22.21
CA ALA A 235 -7.63 -3.58 -22.58
C ALA A 235 -8.19 -2.27 -21.99
N ALA A 236 -9.51 -2.19 -21.80
CA ALA A 236 -10.21 -1.11 -21.13
C ALA A 236 -9.79 -0.87 -19.66
N LEU A 237 -9.15 -1.85 -18.98
CA LEU A 237 -8.62 -1.67 -17.62
C LEU A 237 -7.27 -0.96 -17.58
N LYS A 238 -6.52 -0.94 -18.69
CA LYS A 238 -5.18 -0.35 -18.74
C LYS A 238 -5.15 1.12 -18.33
N PRO A 239 -6.05 2.01 -18.82
CA PRO A 239 -6.08 3.40 -18.38
C PRO A 239 -6.30 3.57 -16.86
N LEU A 240 -7.05 2.66 -16.22
CA LEU A 240 -7.27 2.68 -14.77
C LEU A 240 -6.00 2.25 -14.03
N GLN A 241 -5.31 1.23 -14.53
CA GLN A 241 -4.03 0.77 -13.98
C GLN A 241 -2.96 1.87 -14.07
N ASP A 242 -2.86 2.53 -15.22
CA ASP A 242 -1.96 3.66 -15.44
C ASP A 242 -2.29 4.82 -14.48
N ARG A 243 -3.59 5.07 -14.22
CA ARG A 243 -4.02 6.08 -13.25
C ARG A 243 -3.65 5.73 -11.81
N VAL A 244 -3.78 4.47 -11.40
CA VAL A 244 -3.33 4.00 -10.06
C VAL A 244 -1.81 4.20 -9.92
N ALA A 245 -1.04 3.81 -10.94
CA ALA A 245 0.41 3.99 -10.94
C ALA A 245 0.80 5.46 -10.81
N TYR A 246 0.13 6.35 -11.58
CA TYR A 246 0.34 7.79 -11.48
C TYR A 246 0.04 8.34 -10.08
N LEU A 247 -1.09 7.99 -9.47
CA LEU A 247 -1.45 8.48 -8.13
C LEU A 247 -0.47 8.01 -7.06
N ASN A 248 -0.01 6.76 -7.13
CA ASN A 248 0.99 6.22 -6.21
C ASN A 248 2.34 6.94 -6.35
N ASP A 249 2.75 7.29 -7.57
CA ASP A 249 3.98 8.07 -7.80
C ASP A 249 3.88 9.49 -7.23
N VAL A 250 2.75 10.18 -7.47
CA VAL A 250 2.49 11.52 -6.89
C VAL A 250 2.52 11.47 -5.36
N GLU A 251 1.95 10.45 -4.73
CA GLU A 251 1.99 10.30 -3.28
C GLU A 251 3.42 10.02 -2.76
N ALA A 252 4.20 9.22 -3.49
CA ALA A 252 5.60 8.96 -3.15
C ALA A 252 6.45 10.24 -3.23
N GLN A 253 6.31 11.03 -4.30
CA GLN A 253 7.00 12.31 -4.46
C GLN A 253 6.63 13.30 -3.34
N ARG A 254 5.35 13.37 -2.96
CA ARG A 254 4.90 14.21 -1.85
C ARG A 254 5.54 13.81 -0.53
N ARG A 255 5.55 12.50 -0.21
CA ARG A 255 6.18 11.99 1.02
C ARG A 255 7.69 12.27 1.06
N GLU A 256 8.36 12.18 -0.09
CA GLU A 256 9.78 12.53 -0.19
C GLU A 256 10.02 14.03 0.03
N ALA A 257 9.21 14.90 -0.55
CA ALA A 257 9.28 16.34 -0.34
C ALA A 257 9.05 16.71 1.14
N GLU A 258 8.04 16.12 1.79
CA GLU A 258 7.77 16.30 3.22
C GLU A 258 8.95 15.83 4.09
N ARG A 259 9.62 14.72 3.72
CA ARG A 259 10.82 14.24 4.41
C ARG A 259 11.98 15.24 4.29
N LYS A 260 12.27 15.73 3.08
CA LYS A 260 13.35 16.70 2.82
C LYS A 260 13.13 18.00 3.60
N GLU A 261 11.89 18.48 3.67
CA GLU A 261 11.58 19.70 4.42
C GLU A 261 11.77 19.50 5.94
N ARG A 262 11.35 18.36 6.50
CA ARG A 262 11.61 18.03 7.91
C ARG A 262 13.10 17.95 8.23
N GLU A 263 13.89 17.33 7.35
CA GLU A 263 15.35 17.25 7.50
C GLU A 263 15.99 18.65 7.46
N ARG A 264 15.54 19.52 6.54
CA ARG A 264 15.99 20.91 6.45
C ARG A 264 15.67 21.70 7.72
N LEU A 265 14.44 21.62 8.22
CA LEU A 265 14.03 22.30 9.46
C LEU A 265 14.82 21.80 10.67
N ALA A 266 15.07 20.49 10.76
CA ALA A 266 15.89 19.91 11.81
C ALA A 266 17.36 20.38 11.73
N ALA A 267 17.92 20.55 10.53
CA ALA A 267 19.26 21.09 10.35
C ALA A 267 19.38 22.55 10.81
N ILE A 268 18.39 23.39 10.46
CA ILE A 268 18.33 24.81 10.89
C ILE A 268 18.27 24.90 12.43
N GLU A 269 17.43 24.08 13.07
CA GLU A 269 17.30 24.10 14.53
C GLU A 269 18.60 23.67 15.24
N ARG A 270 19.30 22.65 14.72
CA ARG A 270 20.61 22.25 15.25
C ARG A 270 21.64 23.37 15.13
N GLU A 271 21.68 24.06 13.99
CA GLU A 271 22.59 25.20 13.79
C GLU A 271 22.26 26.36 14.75
N ARG A 272 20.98 26.64 14.98
CA ARG A 272 20.54 27.65 15.96
C ARG A 272 21.02 27.30 17.38
N ILE A 273 20.77 26.06 17.82
CA ILE A 273 21.19 25.57 19.14
C ILE A 273 22.71 25.67 19.31
N GLU A 274 23.49 25.32 18.28
CA GLU A 274 24.95 25.40 18.35
C GLU A 274 25.44 26.85 18.43
N LYS A 275 24.85 27.77 17.64
CA LYS A 275 25.13 29.21 17.72
C LYS A 275 24.81 29.79 19.10
N GLU A 276 23.67 29.42 19.69
CA GLU A 276 23.29 29.85 21.04
C GLU A 276 24.26 29.32 22.11
N ARG A 277 24.68 28.04 22.00
CA ARG A 277 25.68 27.44 22.88
C ARG A 277 27.02 28.16 22.77
N GLN A 278 27.47 28.44 21.56
CA GLN A 278 28.74 29.14 21.32
C GLN A 278 28.69 30.59 21.82
N ALA A 279 27.58 31.30 21.59
CA ALA A 279 27.38 32.66 22.09
C ALA A 279 27.42 32.70 23.63
N LYS A 280 26.72 31.77 24.30
CA LYS A 280 26.76 31.64 25.76
C LYS A 280 28.17 31.31 26.25
N CYS A 281 28.85 30.36 25.61
CA CYS A 281 30.22 29.98 25.96
C CYS A 281 31.19 31.18 25.85
N ASN A 282 31.06 32.01 24.81
CA ASN A 282 31.86 33.21 24.61
C ASN A 282 31.59 34.27 25.68
N ALA A 283 30.32 34.48 26.04
CA ALA A 283 29.93 35.40 27.11
C ALA A 283 30.51 34.94 28.47
N ASP A 284 30.36 33.66 28.80
CA ASP A 284 30.89 33.07 30.04
C ASP A 284 32.43 33.18 30.10
N LEU A 285 33.11 32.96 28.97
CA LEU A 285 34.56 33.13 28.85
C LEU A 285 35.01 34.58 29.09
N GLN A 286 34.27 35.57 28.57
CA GLN A 286 34.58 36.99 28.79
C GLN A 286 34.43 37.37 30.26
N VAL A 287 33.37 36.91 30.94
CA VAL A 287 33.17 37.12 32.39
C VAL A 287 34.29 36.44 33.18
N ALA A 288 34.65 35.20 32.82
CA ALA A 288 35.74 34.49 33.46
C ALA A 288 37.08 35.22 33.36
N LYS A 289 37.43 35.75 32.17
CA LYS A 289 38.66 36.51 31.93
C LYS A 289 38.70 37.83 32.70
N SER A 290 37.61 38.60 32.65
CA SER A 290 37.60 39.97 33.15
C SER A 290 37.35 40.07 34.66
N LYS A 291 36.53 39.19 35.22
CA LYS A 291 36.07 39.31 36.63
C LYS A 291 36.61 38.19 37.52
N HIS A 292 36.50 36.94 37.07
CA HIS A 292 36.73 35.80 37.95
C HIS A 292 38.21 35.38 38.04
N LEU A 293 38.95 35.40 36.92
CA LEU A 293 40.35 35.00 36.89
C LEU A 293 41.23 35.89 37.77
N PRO A 294 41.13 37.23 37.75
CA PRO A 294 41.91 38.09 38.64
C PRO A 294 41.64 37.79 40.12
N LEU A 295 40.39 37.51 40.48
CA LEU A 295 40.02 37.16 41.84
C LEU A 295 40.60 35.80 42.26
N ALA A 296 40.54 34.79 41.39
CA ALA A 296 41.17 33.51 41.62
C ALA A 296 42.70 33.65 41.76
N GLN A 297 43.33 34.50 40.95
CA GLN A 297 44.76 34.79 41.05
C GLN A 297 45.11 35.42 42.40
N GLN A 298 44.32 36.39 42.87
CA GLN A 298 44.48 36.99 44.19
C GLN A 298 44.35 35.95 45.31
N PHE A 299 43.35 35.08 45.23
CA PHE A 299 43.17 34.00 46.21
C PHE A 299 44.37 33.04 46.19
N VAL A 300 44.74 32.50 45.03
CA VAL A 300 45.84 31.53 44.91
C VAL A 300 47.19 32.12 45.31
N SER A 301 47.44 33.40 44.98
CA SER A 301 48.63 34.12 45.43
C SER A 301 48.65 34.31 46.94
N ALA A 302 47.50 34.59 47.58
CA ALA A 302 47.41 34.71 49.03
C ALA A 302 47.63 33.36 49.72
N ILE A 303 47.13 32.25 49.14
CA ILE A 303 47.43 30.90 49.62
C ILE A 303 48.94 30.60 49.53
N GLY A 304 49.58 30.92 48.41
CA GLY A 304 51.02 30.69 48.23
C GLY A 304 51.92 31.55 49.12
N ALA A 305 51.43 32.72 49.56
CA ALA A 305 52.13 33.62 50.48
C ALA A 305 51.74 33.40 51.95
N GLU A 306 50.93 32.39 52.25
CA GLU A 306 50.39 32.09 53.60
C GLU A 306 49.66 33.28 54.26
N ASP A 307 49.04 34.15 53.44
CA ASP A 307 48.30 35.33 53.88
C ASP A 307 46.80 35.01 54.01
N LEU A 308 46.39 34.62 55.22
CA LEU A 308 45.01 34.25 55.54
C LEU A 308 44.02 35.37 55.33
N GLU A 309 44.34 36.59 55.76
CA GLU A 309 43.41 37.71 55.65
C GLU A 309 43.16 38.09 54.20
N ARG A 310 44.21 38.06 53.37
CA ARG A 310 44.08 38.33 51.94
C ARG A 310 43.32 37.22 51.22
N ALA A 311 43.53 35.95 51.59
CA ALA A 311 42.77 34.84 51.01
C ALA A 311 41.28 34.95 51.35
N VAL A 312 40.94 35.17 52.63
CA VAL A 312 39.55 35.26 53.11
C VAL A 312 38.78 36.43 52.49
N LYS A 313 39.44 37.56 52.20
CA LYS A 313 38.80 38.72 51.55
C LYS A 313 38.22 38.43 50.17
N THR A 314 38.76 37.45 49.45
CA THR A 314 38.27 37.05 48.12
C THR A 314 37.05 36.13 48.17
N LEU A 315 36.72 35.60 49.35
CA LEU A 315 35.65 34.63 49.55
C LEU A 315 34.30 35.32 49.75
N HIS A 316 33.25 34.65 49.29
CA HIS A 316 31.87 35.01 49.55
C HIS A 316 31.50 34.66 51.01
N PRO A 317 30.61 35.43 51.68
CA PRO A 317 30.11 35.08 53.03
C PRO A 317 29.66 33.61 53.19
N ASP A 318 28.88 33.09 52.25
CA ASP A 318 28.45 31.68 52.24
C ASP A 318 29.37 30.72 51.46
N VAL A 319 30.68 31.00 51.39
CA VAL A 319 31.61 30.15 50.65
C VAL A 319 31.56 28.69 51.12
N VAL A 320 31.66 27.76 50.17
CA VAL A 320 31.80 26.33 50.45
C VAL A 320 33.16 25.85 49.97
N ILE A 321 33.96 25.27 50.86
CA ILE A 321 35.21 24.59 50.51
C ILE A 321 35.00 23.08 50.65
N ASP A 322 35.07 22.36 49.54
CA ASP A 322 35.02 20.91 49.51
C ASP A 322 36.42 20.35 49.28
N SER A 323 36.96 19.67 50.29
CA SER A 323 38.29 19.06 50.26
C SER A 323 38.24 17.55 50.44
N PRO A 324 39.17 16.76 49.89
CA PRO A 324 39.21 15.33 50.14
C PRO A 324 39.51 15.04 51.62
N SER A 325 38.90 13.97 52.16
CA SER A 325 39.12 13.46 53.52
C SER A 325 40.10 12.29 53.50
N THR A 326 40.85 12.11 54.59
CA THR A 326 41.76 10.98 54.80
C THR A 326 41.05 9.63 54.93
N SER A 327 39.74 9.62 55.16
CA SER A 327 38.90 8.41 55.31
C SER A 327 38.05 8.06 54.07
N GLY A 328 38.34 8.65 52.90
CA GLY A 328 37.64 8.33 51.64
C GLY A 328 36.34 9.12 51.37
N GLY A 329 36.08 10.19 52.12
CA GLY A 329 34.95 11.12 51.93
C GLY A 329 35.36 12.54 51.51
N ARG A 330 34.42 13.50 51.53
CA ARG A 330 34.71 14.94 51.35
C ARG A 330 34.49 15.70 52.66
N ASN A 331 35.45 16.52 53.05
CA ASN A 331 35.34 17.50 54.11
C ASN A 331 34.76 18.79 53.52
N ARG A 332 33.51 19.10 53.89
CA ARG A 332 32.79 20.30 53.48
C ARG A 332 32.84 21.35 54.58
N SER A 333 33.38 22.53 54.27
CA SER A 333 33.35 23.70 55.14
C SER A 333 32.45 24.76 54.52
N ALA A 334 31.32 25.06 55.16
CA ALA A 334 30.34 26.02 54.66
C ALA A 334 30.33 27.30 55.52
N GLY A 335 30.33 28.45 54.86
CA GLY A 335 30.38 29.77 55.49
C GLY A 335 31.81 30.25 55.75
N LEU A 336 31.96 31.58 55.79
CA LEU A 336 33.25 32.26 55.88
C LEU A 336 34.06 31.88 57.12
N VAL A 337 33.40 31.68 58.28
CA VAL A 337 34.05 31.29 59.54
C VAL A 337 34.68 29.89 59.43
N ALA A 338 33.93 28.93 58.89
CA ALA A 338 34.41 27.56 58.69
C ALA A 338 35.51 27.52 57.63
N ALA A 339 35.37 28.27 56.54
CA ALA A 339 36.39 28.41 55.51
C ALA A 339 37.69 29.04 56.05
N ARG A 340 37.59 30.12 56.85
CA ARG A 340 38.74 30.75 57.50
C ARG A 340 39.46 29.79 58.43
N LYS A 341 38.71 29.05 59.26
CA LYS A 341 39.29 28.01 60.13
C LYS A 341 40.03 26.95 59.29
N ARG A 342 39.40 26.45 58.22
CA ARG A 342 39.99 25.44 57.33
C ARG A 342 41.27 25.91 56.63
N LEU A 343 41.30 27.16 56.17
CA LEU A 343 42.49 27.76 55.56
C LEU A 343 43.60 27.98 56.59
N SER A 344 43.26 28.43 57.80
CA SER A 344 44.21 28.59 58.90
C SER A 344 44.86 27.26 59.29
N GLU A 345 44.06 26.19 59.42
CA GLU A 345 44.57 24.83 59.66
C GLU A 345 45.51 24.38 58.53
N GLY A 346 45.19 24.75 57.28
CA GLY A 346 46.04 24.51 56.11
C GLY A 346 47.42 25.15 56.26
N PHE A 347 47.49 26.43 56.60
CA PHE A 347 48.76 27.17 56.77
C PHE A 347 49.58 26.70 57.98
N SER A 348 48.95 26.46 59.14
CA SER A 348 49.67 26.05 60.35
C SER A 348 50.22 24.63 60.30
N SER A 349 49.70 23.78 59.41
CA SER A 349 50.07 22.36 59.33
C SER A 349 51.40 22.07 58.61
N GLY A 350 52.13 23.09 58.14
CA GLY A 350 53.39 22.91 57.41
C GLY A 350 53.25 22.18 56.07
N ASN A 351 52.02 21.91 55.63
CA ASN A 351 51.71 21.29 54.33
C ASN A 351 51.72 22.33 53.19
N GLY A 352 52.55 23.37 53.31
CA GLY A 352 52.69 24.45 52.34
C GLY A 352 52.99 23.88 50.97
N GLY A 353 51.99 23.95 50.08
CA GLY A 353 52.09 23.42 48.74
C GLY A 353 52.43 24.51 47.74
N THR A 354 53.26 24.21 46.75
CA THR A 354 53.47 25.12 45.62
C THR A 354 52.19 25.22 44.80
N THR A 355 51.58 26.40 44.77
CA THR A 355 50.40 26.67 43.93
C THR A 355 50.83 27.10 42.53
N LYS A 356 50.05 26.72 41.51
CA LYS A 356 50.18 27.22 40.14
C LYS A 356 49.15 28.31 39.91
N ALA A 357 49.49 29.32 39.11
CA ALA A 357 48.55 30.34 38.70
C ALA A 357 47.27 29.69 38.12
N PRO A 358 46.07 30.17 38.50
CA PRO A 358 44.83 29.65 37.95
C PRO A 358 44.73 29.95 36.45
N GLY A 359 44.11 29.04 35.71
CA GLY A 359 43.81 29.16 34.29
C GLY A 359 42.33 28.97 34.00
N ILE A 360 41.89 29.44 32.83
CA ILE A 360 40.52 29.25 32.32
C ILE A 360 40.48 28.04 31.39
N TYR A 361 39.45 27.21 31.53
CA TYR A 361 39.21 26.00 30.76
C TYR A 361 37.78 26.00 30.19
N GLY A 362 37.64 25.56 28.94
CA GLY A 362 36.34 25.49 28.26
C GLY A 362 35.59 26.83 28.28
N CYS A 363 34.30 26.79 28.60
CA CYS A 363 33.40 27.94 28.65
C CYS A 363 33.52 28.74 29.96
N GLY A 364 34.74 29.09 30.38
CA GLY A 364 34.94 30.00 31.53
C GLY A 364 35.13 29.33 32.90
N SER A 365 35.37 28.02 32.96
CA SER A 365 35.69 27.34 34.23
C SER A 365 37.11 27.69 34.67
N ILE A 366 37.30 28.09 35.93
CA ILE A 366 38.62 28.48 36.44
C ILE A 366 39.13 27.43 37.41
N SER A 367 40.37 27.00 37.21
CA SER A 367 41.03 26.08 38.14
C SER A 367 42.51 26.37 38.29
N SER A 368 43.05 26.00 39.45
CA SER A 368 44.48 26.05 39.78
C SER A 368 44.92 24.67 40.28
N SER A 369 46.21 24.35 40.12
CA SER A 369 46.81 23.19 40.76
C SER A 369 47.56 23.60 42.02
N VAL A 370 47.49 22.77 43.06
CA VAL A 370 48.35 22.85 44.25
C VAL A 370 49.16 21.56 44.35
N ILE A 371 50.46 21.68 44.59
CA ILE A 371 51.37 20.54 44.77
C ILE A 371 51.80 20.53 46.22
N THR A 372 51.42 19.50 46.97
CA THR A 372 51.76 19.33 48.39
C THR A 372 52.70 18.15 48.56
N SER A 373 53.27 17.97 49.76
CA SER A 373 54.03 16.76 50.13
C SER A 373 53.22 15.46 49.98
N ARG A 374 51.88 15.55 49.94
CA ARG A 374 50.96 14.42 49.80
C ARG A 374 50.50 14.17 48.36
N GLY A 375 50.98 14.95 47.40
CA GLY A 375 50.64 14.83 45.98
C GLY A 375 50.05 16.12 45.37
N ARG A 376 49.59 16.01 44.12
CA ARG A 376 49.00 17.11 43.36
C ARG A 376 47.49 17.11 43.55
N ALA A 377 46.90 18.30 43.69
CA ALA A 377 45.45 18.50 43.67
C ALA A 377 45.08 19.66 42.74
N THR A 378 43.84 19.67 42.27
CA THR A 378 43.24 20.72 41.45
C THR A 378 42.11 21.38 42.22
N MET A 379 42.19 22.69 42.39
CA MET A 379 41.14 23.55 42.93
C MET A 379 40.32 24.10 41.77
N ARG A 380 39.01 23.82 41.74
CA ARG A 380 38.06 24.49 40.85
C ARG A 380 37.31 25.57 41.61
N PHE A 381 37.16 26.73 40.99
CA PHE A 381 36.53 27.89 41.61
C PHE A 381 35.16 28.16 40.97
N THR A 382 34.17 28.39 41.83
CA THR A 382 32.87 28.94 41.44
C THR A 382 32.70 30.32 42.06
N PHE A 383 32.05 31.21 41.33
CA PHE A 383 31.93 32.62 41.69
C PHE A 383 30.46 33.00 41.85
N ARG A 384 30.18 33.87 42.83
CA ARG A 384 28.88 34.51 43.03
C ARG A 384 29.13 35.92 43.55
N ASP A 385 28.40 36.90 43.02
CA ASP A 385 28.48 38.31 43.43
C ASP A 385 29.92 38.87 43.46
N GLY A 386 30.72 38.50 42.45
CA GLY A 386 32.11 38.94 42.32
C GLY A 386 33.06 38.37 43.37
N ARG A 387 32.66 37.30 44.07
CA ARG A 387 33.46 36.60 45.10
C ARG A 387 33.51 35.10 44.86
N ILE A 388 34.50 34.42 45.44
CA ILE A 388 34.60 32.95 45.36
C ILE A 388 33.55 32.34 46.29
N SER A 389 32.56 31.67 45.71
CA SER A 389 31.45 31.03 46.43
C SER A 389 31.65 29.53 46.64
N ARG A 390 32.48 28.88 45.81
CA ARG A 390 32.86 27.48 46.01
C ARG A 390 34.30 27.22 45.61
N ILE A 391 34.97 26.36 46.38
CA ILE A 391 36.27 25.80 46.05
C ILE A 391 36.18 24.29 46.14
N ASP A 392 36.24 23.61 45.00
CA ASP A 392 36.27 22.15 44.94
C ASP A 392 37.71 21.67 44.72
N ILE A 393 38.30 21.07 45.75
CA ILE A 393 39.63 20.49 45.71
C ILE A 393 39.51 19.01 45.36
N ASN A 394 40.21 18.58 44.32
CA ASN A 394 40.24 17.18 43.87
C ASN A 394 41.71 16.75 43.74
N THR A 395 42.11 15.66 44.37
CA THR A 395 43.46 15.05 44.27
C THR A 395 43.56 14.13 43.07
#